data_AF-A0AAW5TVJ0-F1
#
_entry.id   AF-A0AAW5TVJ0-F1
#
_cell.length_a   1.000
_cell.length_b   1.000
_cell.length_c   1.000
_cell.angle_alpha   90.00
_cell.angle_beta   90.00
_cell.angle_gamma   90.00
#
_symmetry.space_group_name_H-M   'P 1'
#
loop_
_entity.id
_entity.type
_entity.pdbx_description
1 polymer ?
#
loop_
_entity_poly.entity_id
_entity_poly.type
_entity_poly.pdbx_seq_one_letter_code
_entity_poly.pdbx_strand_id
1 'polypeptide(L)'
;MFQGLRQSSLFYILDKGGEKPTLKIGQVISVSNPQQKYPSYMPGQTPTLETTVDVKVQVEDQQVNFEKLPSTAQIVNFGNEGVVVSDSREAMCAEIDAMLRHSKGVVESVDYHNGVISSCEEMLTRINPQIAKEKQQEKDISNLKSEVSGMKGTLSNIESMLSKALSGNNFKK
;
A
#
# COMPACT_ATOMS: atom_id res chain seq x y z
N MET A 1 -29.32 -5.97 -0.64
CA MET A 1 -29.31 -5.48 0.76
C MET A 1 -29.16 -6.69 1.67
N PHE A 2 -28.35 -6.62 2.72
CA PHE A 2 -28.01 -7.78 3.55
C PHE A 2 -29.22 -8.51 4.14
N GLN A 3 -30.31 -7.82 4.49
CA GLN A 3 -31.56 -8.47 4.95
C GLN A 3 -32.25 -9.35 3.91
N GLY A 4 -31.96 -9.14 2.62
CA GLY A 4 -32.54 -9.89 1.51
C GLY A 4 -31.73 -11.12 1.11
N LEU A 5 -30.57 -11.35 1.74
CA LEU A 5 -29.74 -12.52 1.50
C LEU A 5 -30.48 -13.80 1.87
N ARG A 6 -30.29 -14.84 1.06
CA ARG A 6 -30.84 -16.17 1.29
C ARG A 6 -29.72 -17.18 1.40
N GLN A 7 -30.05 -18.37 1.90
CA GLN A 7 -29.12 -19.48 1.85
C GLN A 7 -28.67 -19.74 0.40
N SER A 8 -27.38 -20.03 0.23
CA SER A 8 -26.68 -20.19 -1.04
C SER A 8 -26.58 -18.93 -1.91
N SER A 9 -27.00 -17.75 -1.44
CA SER A 9 -26.67 -16.48 -2.10
C SER A 9 -25.16 -16.25 -2.12
N LEU A 10 -24.65 -15.65 -3.20
CA LEU A 10 -23.24 -15.25 -3.26
C LEU A 10 -22.98 -14.07 -2.31
N PHE A 11 -21.81 -14.08 -1.70
CA PHE A 11 -21.35 -13.05 -0.79
C PHE A 11 -19.90 -12.72 -1.08
N TYR A 12 -19.60 -11.44 -1.27
CA TYR A 12 -18.28 -10.97 -1.70
C TYR A 12 -17.55 -10.37 -0.51
N ILE A 13 -16.28 -10.76 -0.33
CA ILE A 13 -15.42 -10.33 0.77
C ILE A 13 -14.12 -9.82 0.15
N LEU A 14 -13.88 -8.52 0.25
CA LEU A 14 -12.69 -7.83 -0.22
C LEU A 14 -11.83 -7.43 0.97
N ASP A 15 -10.65 -8.00 1.11
CA ASP A 15 -9.67 -7.60 2.11
C ASP A 15 -8.72 -6.56 1.51
N LYS A 16 -8.65 -5.37 2.12
CA LYS A 16 -7.74 -4.28 1.75
C LYS A 16 -6.66 -4.00 2.79
N GLY A 17 -6.65 -4.71 3.91
CA GLY A 17 -5.74 -4.43 5.04
C GLY A 17 -4.32 -4.95 4.83
N GLY A 18 -4.15 -5.92 3.93
CA GLY A 18 -2.85 -6.49 3.59
C GLY A 18 -2.01 -5.63 2.62
N GLU A 19 -0.82 -6.14 2.28
CA GLU A 19 0.07 -5.52 1.28
C GLU A 19 -0.56 -5.44 -0.13
N LYS A 20 -1.45 -6.40 -0.45
CA LYS A 20 -2.21 -6.45 -1.70
C LYS A 20 -3.67 -6.77 -1.41
N PRO A 21 -4.61 -6.09 -2.08
CA PRO A 21 -6.03 -6.37 -1.91
C PRO A 21 -6.37 -7.76 -2.45
N THR A 22 -7.20 -8.51 -1.73
CA THR A 22 -7.66 -9.86 -2.15
C THR A 22 -9.17 -9.98 -2.11
N LEU A 23 -9.75 -10.66 -3.10
CA LEU A 23 -11.19 -10.91 -3.18
C LEU A 23 -11.48 -12.39 -2.94
N LYS A 24 -12.37 -12.67 -2.00
CA LYS A 24 -12.94 -14.00 -1.76
C LYS A 24 -14.43 -13.98 -2.03
N ILE A 25 -14.94 -15.06 -2.62
CA ILE A 25 -16.35 -15.24 -2.91
C ILE A 25 -16.83 -16.43 -2.09
N GLY A 26 -17.82 -16.18 -1.25
CA GLY A 26 -18.46 -17.19 -0.43
C GLY A 26 -19.93 -17.39 -0.77
N GLN A 27 -20.52 -18.41 -0.15
CA GLN A 27 -21.95 -18.67 -0.19
C GLN A 27 -22.55 -18.49 1.19
N VAL A 28 -23.67 -17.79 1.28
CA VAL A 28 -24.39 -17.58 2.54
C VAL A 28 -24.94 -18.92 3.05
N ILE A 29 -24.63 -19.24 4.30
CA ILE A 29 -25.18 -20.40 5.01
C ILE A 29 -26.48 -20.01 5.71
N SER A 30 -26.48 -18.86 6.39
CA SER A 30 -27.63 -18.38 7.16
C SER A 30 -27.57 -16.87 7.37
N VAL A 31 -28.74 -16.27 7.54
CA VAL A 31 -28.92 -14.85 7.87
C VAL A 31 -29.86 -14.76 9.07
N SER A 32 -29.53 -13.95 10.07
CA SER A 32 -30.41 -13.71 11.21
C SER A 32 -31.56 -12.77 10.86
N ASN A 33 -32.64 -12.80 11.65
CA ASN A 33 -33.71 -11.82 11.51
C ASN A 33 -33.20 -10.42 11.89
N PRO A 34 -33.64 -9.34 11.21
CA PRO A 34 -33.22 -7.98 11.54
C PRO A 34 -33.46 -7.62 13.01
N GLN A 35 -32.41 -7.25 13.71
CA GLN A 35 -32.43 -6.80 15.10
C GLN A 35 -32.27 -5.28 15.18
N GLN A 36 -32.94 -4.61 16.12
CA GLN A 36 -32.75 -3.18 16.33
C GLN A 36 -31.34 -2.90 16.85
N LYS A 37 -30.64 -1.97 16.20
CA LYS A 37 -29.28 -1.57 16.56
C LYS A 37 -29.23 -0.86 17.92
N TYR A 38 -30.30 -0.11 18.25
CA TYR A 38 -30.46 0.58 19.53
C TYR A 38 -31.81 0.19 20.16
N PRO A 39 -31.81 -0.52 21.29
CA PRO A 39 -33.04 -0.93 21.97
C PRO A 39 -33.72 0.19 22.76
N SER A 40 -33.07 1.35 22.93
CA SER A 40 -33.55 2.45 23.76
C SER A 40 -34.06 3.63 22.93
N TYR A 41 -35.37 3.86 23.02
CA TYR A 41 -36.04 5.06 22.51
C TYR A 41 -35.62 6.26 23.38
N MET A 42 -34.93 7.25 22.81
CA MET A 42 -34.67 8.52 23.51
C MET A 42 -35.86 9.48 23.31
N PRO A 43 -36.57 9.89 24.38
CA PRO A 43 -37.69 10.81 24.28
C PRO A 43 -37.26 12.16 23.68
N GLY A 44 -37.96 12.64 22.65
CA GLY A 44 -37.70 13.94 22.00
C GLY A 44 -36.88 13.87 20.73
N GLN A 45 -36.33 12.71 20.35
CA GLN A 45 -35.75 12.48 19.02
C GLN A 45 -36.67 11.61 18.17
N THR A 46 -36.72 11.89 16.87
CA THR A 46 -37.36 10.99 15.90
C THR A 46 -36.65 9.63 15.94
N PRO A 47 -37.36 8.52 16.17
CA PRO A 47 -36.75 7.21 16.25
C PRO A 47 -36.13 6.83 14.90
N THR A 48 -34.82 6.67 14.88
CA THR A 48 -34.10 6.05 13.77
C THR A 48 -34.17 4.53 13.94
N LEU A 49 -35.02 3.89 13.15
CA LEU A 49 -35.14 2.42 13.13
C LEU A 49 -33.98 1.81 12.33
N GLU A 50 -32.76 1.93 12.85
CA GLU A 50 -31.62 1.21 12.30
C GLU A 50 -31.67 -0.26 12.76
N THR A 51 -31.62 -1.18 11.80
CA THR A 51 -31.58 -2.61 12.07
C THR A 51 -30.32 -3.25 11.50
N THR A 52 -29.88 -4.33 12.13
CA THR A 52 -28.71 -5.11 11.73
C THR A 52 -29.04 -6.58 11.60
N VAL A 53 -28.28 -7.29 10.76
CA VAL A 53 -28.35 -8.73 10.56
C VAL A 53 -26.97 -9.35 10.73
N ASP A 54 -26.95 -10.61 11.14
CA ASP A 54 -25.75 -11.43 11.19
C ASP A 54 -25.80 -12.39 10.01
N VAL A 55 -24.69 -12.50 9.28
CA VAL A 55 -24.57 -13.32 8.07
C VAL A 55 -23.43 -14.30 8.26
N LYS A 56 -23.76 -15.59 8.15
CA LYS A 56 -22.76 -16.67 8.13
C LYS A 56 -22.50 -17.08 6.69
N VAL A 57 -21.23 -17.15 6.31
CA VAL A 57 -20.80 -17.40 4.93
C VAL A 57 -19.80 -18.55 4.92
N GLN A 58 -19.99 -19.50 4.01
CA GLN A 58 -19.00 -20.51 3.65
C GLN A 58 -18.07 -19.91 2.60
N VAL A 59 -16.78 -19.83 2.91
CA VAL A 59 -15.73 -19.40 1.99
C VAL A 59 -14.73 -20.54 1.90
N GLU A 60 -14.63 -21.15 0.71
CA GLU A 60 -13.83 -22.37 0.53
C GLU A 60 -14.24 -23.44 1.57
N ASP A 61 -13.31 -23.89 2.42
CA ASP A 61 -13.55 -24.87 3.49
C ASP A 61 -13.79 -24.23 4.87
N GLN A 62 -13.89 -22.90 4.96
CA GLN A 62 -14.05 -22.17 6.22
C GLN A 62 -15.42 -21.49 6.34
N GLN A 63 -15.96 -21.46 7.56
CA GLN A 63 -17.14 -20.67 7.90
C GLN A 63 -16.72 -19.37 8.55
N VAL A 64 -17.17 -18.26 7.98
CA VAL A 64 -16.92 -16.90 8.49
C VAL A 64 -18.24 -16.30 8.93
N ASN A 65 -18.25 -15.67 10.11
CA ASN A 65 -19.41 -14.98 10.65
C ASN A 65 -19.22 -13.47 10.57
N PHE A 66 -20.19 -12.77 9.98
CA PHE A 66 -20.24 -11.32 9.90
C PHE A 66 -21.40 -10.81 10.73
N GLU A 67 -21.10 -10.18 11.85
CA GLU A 67 -22.10 -9.75 12.82
C GLU A 67 -22.44 -8.27 12.65
N LYS A 68 -23.68 -7.91 13.00
CA LYS A 68 -24.17 -6.53 13.05
C LYS A 68 -24.06 -5.77 11.72
N LEU A 69 -24.20 -6.46 10.59
CA LEU A 69 -24.24 -5.82 9.28
C LEU A 69 -25.53 -4.99 9.15
N PRO A 70 -25.48 -3.72 8.71
CA PRO A 70 -26.69 -2.90 8.52
C PRO A 70 -27.66 -3.56 7.52
N SER A 71 -28.88 -3.84 7.95
CA SER A 71 -29.86 -4.65 7.19
C SER A 71 -30.15 -4.10 5.78
N THR A 72 -30.18 -2.78 5.62
CA THR A 72 -30.50 -2.08 4.37
C THR A 72 -29.28 -1.82 3.49
N ALA A 73 -28.06 -2.01 3.99
CA ALA A 73 -26.84 -1.79 3.21
C ALA A 73 -26.62 -2.93 2.21
N GLN A 74 -25.90 -2.62 1.13
CA GLN A 74 -25.45 -3.60 0.13
C GLN A 74 -23.94 -3.81 0.15
N ILE A 75 -23.19 -2.86 0.70
CA ILE A 75 -21.74 -2.89 0.85
C ILE A 75 -21.38 -2.17 2.15
N VAL A 76 -20.48 -2.73 2.94
CA VAL A 76 -19.96 -2.09 4.16
C VAL A 76 -18.51 -2.46 4.41
N ASN A 77 -17.79 -1.54 5.04
CA ASN A 77 -16.52 -1.84 5.68
C ASN A 77 -16.81 -2.59 6.98
N PHE A 78 -16.32 -3.82 7.08
CA PHE A 78 -16.49 -4.70 8.22
C PHE A 78 -15.24 -4.68 9.11
N GLY A 79 -15.42 -4.32 10.37
CA GLY A 79 -14.32 -4.20 11.33
C GLY A 79 -13.38 -3.03 11.01
N ASN A 80 -12.17 -3.10 11.57
CA ASN A 80 -11.16 -2.04 11.47
C ASN A 80 -9.99 -2.39 10.54
N GLU A 81 -9.95 -3.61 10.00
CA GLU A 81 -8.83 -4.15 9.22
C GLU A 81 -8.98 -3.93 7.71
N GLY A 82 -9.85 -3.02 7.28
CA GLY A 82 -10.04 -2.73 5.85
C GLY A 82 -10.74 -3.84 5.07
N VAL A 83 -11.49 -4.72 5.74
CA VAL A 83 -12.34 -5.71 5.07
C VAL A 83 -13.62 -5.05 4.61
N VAL A 84 -14.04 -5.31 3.37
CA VAL A 84 -15.28 -4.83 2.77
C VAL A 84 -16.12 -6.02 2.36
N VAL A 85 -17.38 -6.03 2.75
CA VAL A 85 -18.31 -7.09 2.41
C VAL A 85 -19.47 -6.56 1.60
N SER A 86 -19.97 -7.35 0.64
CA SER A 86 -21.10 -6.98 -0.18
C SER A 86 -21.96 -8.17 -0.58
N ASP A 87 -23.26 -7.93 -0.72
CA ASP A 87 -24.21 -8.87 -1.30
C ASP A 87 -24.51 -8.60 -2.79
N SER A 88 -23.90 -7.57 -3.38
CA SER A 88 -24.04 -7.20 -4.79
C SER A 88 -22.69 -7.26 -5.49
N ARG A 89 -22.68 -7.91 -6.65
CA ARG A 89 -21.51 -7.93 -7.52
C ARG A 89 -21.19 -6.51 -8.02
N GLU A 90 -22.22 -5.76 -8.38
CA GLU A 90 -22.11 -4.40 -8.92
C GLU A 90 -21.49 -3.45 -7.90
N ALA A 91 -21.96 -3.50 -6.65
CA ALA A 91 -21.40 -2.69 -5.57
C ALA A 91 -19.93 -3.05 -5.30
N MET A 92 -19.59 -4.35 -5.30
CA MET A 92 -18.20 -4.79 -5.13
C MET A 92 -17.30 -4.38 -6.31
N CYS A 93 -17.78 -4.48 -7.55
CA CYS A 93 -17.05 -4.03 -8.73
C CYS A 93 -16.77 -2.52 -8.66
N ALA A 94 -17.76 -1.71 -8.28
CA ALA A 94 -17.59 -0.27 -8.13
C ALA A 94 -16.51 0.07 -7.08
N GLU A 95 -16.46 -0.67 -5.97
CA GLU A 95 -15.45 -0.50 -4.94
C GLU A 95 -14.04 -0.85 -5.43
N ILE A 96 -13.91 -1.95 -6.18
CA ILE A 96 -12.64 -2.38 -6.78
C ILE A 96 -12.17 -1.35 -7.83
N ASP A 97 -13.06 -0.84 -8.67
CA ASP A 97 -12.76 0.18 -9.67
C ASP A 97 -12.33 1.51 -9.02
N ALA A 98 -13.00 1.91 -7.94
CA ALA A 98 -12.62 3.08 -7.17
C ALA A 98 -11.19 2.95 -6.60
N MET A 99 -10.88 1.78 -6.05
CA MET A 99 -9.53 1.47 -5.53
C MET A 99 -8.49 1.50 -6.65
N LEU A 100 -8.77 0.87 -7.79
CA LEU A 100 -7.87 0.86 -8.96
C LEU A 100 -7.59 2.29 -9.45
N ARG A 101 -8.64 3.11 -9.57
CA ARG A 101 -8.52 4.51 -10.00
C ARG A 101 -7.70 5.33 -9.01
N HIS A 102 -7.92 5.15 -7.72
CA HIS A 102 -7.15 5.83 -6.68
C HIS A 102 -5.66 5.47 -6.78
N SER A 103 -5.32 4.19 -6.85
CA SER A 103 -3.93 3.75 -6.96
C SER A 103 -3.26 4.28 -8.23
N LYS A 104 -3.96 4.29 -9.37
CA LYS A 104 -3.43 4.89 -10.61
C LYS A 104 -3.14 6.38 -10.45
N GLY A 105 -4.07 7.13 -9.84
CA GLY A 105 -3.87 8.56 -9.60
C GLY A 105 -2.67 8.86 -8.69
N VAL A 106 -2.43 8.03 -7.67
CA VAL A 106 -1.24 8.14 -6.81
C VAL A 106 0.04 7.85 -7.59
N VAL A 107 0.04 6.82 -8.44
CA VAL A 107 1.22 6.50 -9.27
C VAL A 107 1.50 7.61 -10.28
N GLU A 108 0.46 8.15 -10.92
CA GLU A 108 0.58 9.27 -11.86
C GLU A 108 1.11 10.56 -11.19
N SER A 109 0.84 10.77 -9.89
CA SER A 109 1.34 11.94 -9.16
C SER A 109 2.77 11.81 -8.65
N VAL A 110 3.41 10.63 -8.76
CA VAL A 110 4.78 10.39 -8.29
C VAL A 110 5.77 11.37 -8.92
N ASP A 111 5.70 11.55 -10.25
CA ASP A 111 6.63 12.44 -10.96
C ASP A 111 6.48 13.89 -10.54
N TYR A 112 5.24 14.35 -10.35
CA TYR A 112 4.95 15.67 -9.82
C TYR A 112 5.54 15.84 -8.41
N HIS A 113 5.28 14.89 -7.51
CA HIS A 113 5.78 14.97 -6.13
C HIS A 113 7.32 14.88 -6.07
N ASN A 114 7.96 14.09 -6.93
CA ASN A 114 9.42 14.06 -7.08
C ASN A 114 9.99 15.43 -7.50
N GLY A 115 9.32 16.11 -8.44
CA GLY A 115 9.68 17.47 -8.85
C GLY A 115 9.51 18.50 -7.73
N VAL A 116 8.43 18.39 -6.95
CA VAL A 116 8.19 19.24 -5.76
C VAL A 116 9.28 19.03 -4.72
N ILE A 117 9.66 17.78 -4.41
CA ILE A 117 10.75 17.47 -3.46
C ILE A 117 12.05 18.14 -3.91
N SER A 118 12.41 17.97 -5.19
CA SER A 118 13.62 18.57 -5.76
C SER A 118 13.61 20.10 -5.64
N SER A 119 12.47 20.73 -5.92
CA SER A 119 12.30 22.18 -5.79
C SER A 119 12.42 22.65 -4.34
N CYS A 120 11.83 21.90 -3.39
CA CYS A 120 11.94 22.18 -1.95
C CYS A 120 13.39 22.07 -1.46
N GLU A 121 14.14 21.06 -1.90
CA GLU A 121 15.55 20.92 -1.56
C GLU A 121 16.40 22.10 -2.08
N GLU A 122 16.15 22.56 -3.30
CA GLU A 122 16.82 23.75 -3.85
C GLU A 122 16.50 25.01 -3.05
N MET A 123 15.23 25.22 -2.72
CA MET A 123 14.79 26.37 -1.91
C MET A 123 15.42 26.34 -0.52
N LEU A 124 15.45 25.18 0.14
CA LEU A 124 16.11 25.00 1.44
C LEU A 124 17.61 25.29 1.36
N THR A 125 18.27 24.87 0.28
CA THR A 125 19.70 25.17 0.04
C THR A 125 19.94 26.68 -0.13
N ARG A 126 19.03 27.40 -0.79
CA ARG A 126 19.14 28.86 -0.97
C ARG A 126 18.87 29.64 0.32
N ILE A 127 17.92 29.19 1.13
CA ILE A 127 17.54 29.87 2.38
C ILE A 127 18.51 29.55 3.52
N ASN A 128 19.09 28.35 3.55
CA ASN A 128 20.03 27.92 4.59
C ASN A 128 21.45 27.72 4.03
N PRO A 129 22.30 28.75 4.06
CA PRO A 129 23.67 28.67 3.55
C PRO A 129 24.60 27.70 4.31
N GLN A 130 24.22 27.20 5.49
CA GLN A 130 24.97 26.12 6.15
C GLN A 130 24.73 24.76 5.49
N ILE A 131 23.49 24.46 5.08
CA ILE A 131 23.15 23.21 4.35
C ILE A 131 23.77 23.22 2.95
N ALA A 132 23.83 24.38 2.28
CA ALA A 132 24.52 24.50 1.00
C ALA A 132 26.02 24.15 1.09
N LYS A 133 26.68 24.58 2.17
CA LYS A 133 28.09 24.26 2.42
C LYS A 133 28.29 22.78 2.76
N GLU A 134 27.44 22.19 3.59
CA GLU A 134 27.53 20.75 3.90
C GLU A 134 27.27 19.87 2.67
N LYS A 135 26.20 20.13 1.90
CA LYS A 135 25.85 19.35 0.70
C LYS A 135 26.92 19.49 -0.40
N GLN A 136 27.57 20.66 -0.51
CA GLN A 136 28.70 20.87 -1.42
C GLN A 136 29.96 20.14 -0.93
N GLN A 137 30.31 20.26 0.35
CA GLN A 137 31.45 19.54 0.92
C GLN A 137 31.29 18.02 0.83
N GLU A 138 30.08 17.49 1.00
CA GLU A 138 29.81 16.06 0.88
C GLU A 138 29.90 15.57 -0.57
N LYS A 139 29.43 16.37 -1.54
CA LYS A 139 29.66 16.10 -2.98
C LYS A 139 31.14 16.12 -3.34
N ASP A 140 31.89 17.11 -2.85
CA ASP A 140 33.32 17.25 -3.13
C ASP A 140 34.12 16.09 -2.49
N ILE A 141 33.77 15.67 -1.27
CA ILE A 141 34.35 14.48 -0.61
C ILE A 141 34.04 13.20 -1.39
N SER A 142 32.80 13.03 -1.87
CA SER A 142 32.40 11.86 -2.66
C SER A 142 33.16 11.79 -3.98
N ASN A 143 33.27 12.93 -4.69
CA ASN A 143 34.04 13.04 -5.92
C ASN A 143 35.53 12.78 -5.68
N LEU A 144 36.11 13.35 -4.62
CA LEU A 144 37.50 13.07 -4.21
C LEU A 144 37.71 11.59 -3.88
N LYS A 145 36.78 10.93 -3.18
CA LYS A 145 36.85 9.48 -2.93
C LYS A 145 36.86 8.67 -4.22
N SER A 146 36.04 9.08 -5.20
CA SER A 146 35.97 8.44 -6.51
C SER A 146 37.28 8.60 -7.30
N GLU A 147 37.82 9.82 -7.35
CA GLU A 147 39.08 10.12 -8.02
C GLU A 147 40.27 9.40 -7.36
N VAL A 148 40.35 9.40 -6.02
CA VAL A 148 41.38 8.69 -5.27
C VAL A 148 41.28 7.17 -5.49
N SER A 149 40.07 6.62 -5.57
CA SER A 149 39.85 5.21 -5.94
C SER A 149 40.33 4.91 -7.35
N GLY A 150 40.04 5.80 -8.32
CA GLY A 150 40.54 5.72 -9.69
C GLY A 150 42.07 5.79 -9.78
N MET A 151 42.68 6.71 -9.04
CA MET A 151 44.14 6.87 -8.92
C MET A 151 44.82 5.65 -8.30
N LYS A 152 44.19 5.04 -7.28
CA LYS A 152 44.67 3.78 -6.69
C LYS A 152 44.67 2.65 -7.73
N GLY A 153 43.65 2.61 -8.59
CA GLY A 153 43.58 1.68 -9.71
C GLY A 153 44.70 1.88 -10.74
N THR A 154 44.96 3.12 -11.16
CA THR A 154 46.07 3.43 -12.08
C THR A 154 47.44 3.13 -11.46
N LEU A 155 47.64 3.40 -10.17
CA LEU A 155 48.87 3.03 -9.45
C LEU A 155 49.09 1.52 -9.41
N SER A 156 48.06 0.72 -9.10
CA SER A 156 48.15 -0.74 -9.17
C SER A 156 48.44 -1.26 -10.59
N ASN A 157 47.90 -0.60 -11.62
CA ASN A 157 48.20 -0.97 -13.01
C ASN A 157 49.66 -0.68 -13.38
N ILE A 158 50.21 0.45 -12.93
CA ILE A 158 51.63 0.80 -13.14
C ILE A 158 52.54 -0.17 -12.37
N GLU A 159 52.21 -0.49 -11.13
CA GLU A 159 52.94 -1.48 -10.32
C GLU A 159 52.95 -2.87 -10.98
N SER A 160 51.82 -3.29 -11.55
CA SER A 160 51.70 -4.54 -12.32
C SER A 160 52.53 -4.51 -13.60
N MET A 161 52.54 -3.39 -14.34
CA MET A 161 53.37 -3.23 -15.53
C MET A 161 54.87 -3.22 -15.20
N LEU A 162 55.28 -2.53 -14.14
CA LEU A 162 56.67 -2.51 -13.67
C LEU A 162 57.10 -3.89 -13.18
N SER A 163 56.25 -4.59 -12.42
CA SER A 163 56.51 -5.97 -11.97
C SER A 163 56.68 -6.91 -13.17
N LYS A 164 55.84 -6.79 -14.20
CA LYS A 164 55.96 -7.56 -15.44
C LYS A 164 57.24 -7.22 -16.21
N ALA A 165 57.60 -5.94 -16.31
CA ALA A 165 58.81 -5.50 -16.99
C ALA A 165 60.09 -5.95 -16.28
N LEU A 166 60.11 -5.89 -14.95
CA LEU A 166 61.22 -6.36 -14.12
C LEU A 166 61.35 -7.90 -14.13
N SER A 167 60.22 -8.61 -14.18
CA SER A 167 60.19 -10.08 -14.30
C SER A 167 60.60 -10.57 -15.70
N GLY A 168 60.33 -9.77 -16.74
CA GLY A 168 60.67 -10.09 -18.12
C GLY A 168 62.16 -9.96 -18.47
N ASN A 169 62.98 -9.33 -17.61
CA ASN A 169 64.39 -9.07 -17.89
C ASN A 169 65.36 -10.17 -17.41
N ASN A 170 64.86 -11.27 -16.84
CA ASN A 170 65.67 -12.39 -16.33
C ASN A 170 65.90 -13.55 -17.31
N PHE A 171 65.52 -13.41 -18.60
CA PHE A 171 65.72 -14.47 -19.60
C PHE A 171 66.50 -13.97 -20.83
N LYS A 172 67.70 -13.42 -20.62
CA LYS A 172 68.76 -13.47 -21.65
C LYS A 172 70.14 -13.56 -20.97
N LYS A 173 70.55 -14.77 -20.63
CA LYS A 173 71.95 -15.17 -20.65
C LYS A 173 72.07 -16.67 -20.89
#